data_AF-A0AAW0KJ36-F1
#
_entry.id   AF-A0AAW0KJ36-F1
#
_cell.length_a   1.000
_cell.length_b   1.000
_cell.length_c   1.000
_cell.angle_alpha   90.00
_cell.angle_beta   90.00
_cell.angle_gamma   90.00
#
_symmetry.space_group_name_H-M   'P 1'
#
loop_
_entity.id
_entity.type
_entity.pdbx_description
1 polymer ?
#
loop_
_entity_poly.entity_id
_entity_poly.type
_entity_poly.pdbx_seq_one_letter_code
_entity_poly.pdbx_strand_id
1 'polypeptide(L)'
;MEKSVLDYVLVPSGLVVMVSYHIWLLYRILKHPNNTIIGINAVNRRFWVRAMMEDVSKNGVLAVQTLRNNIMASTLLASTAIMLSSVIAVLMTSGNWDKSAILVFGDKSELVFSIKFFLILVCFLVAFLFNMQSIRYYSHASFLVNVPFKKMLLDHRNQFLTTEYVAKTVNRGGYFWSLGLRAFYFSFPMFLWIFGPIPMFLSCLLLVFMLYFLDVSFESGWVVAVSDEDHNKDEEVECGSETT
;
A
#
# COMPACT_ATOMS: atom_id res chain seq x y z
N MET A 1 20.06 -32.48 13.96
CA MET A 1 19.21 -32.85 12.82
C MET A 1 17.83 -32.18 12.88
N GLU A 2 17.10 -32.22 14.01
CA GLU A 2 15.77 -31.57 14.12
C GLU A 2 15.75 -30.06 13.83
N LYS A 3 16.73 -29.29 14.30
CA LYS A 3 16.77 -27.83 14.07
C LYS A 3 16.89 -27.45 12.59
N SER A 4 17.66 -28.21 11.81
CA SER A 4 17.78 -27.99 10.36
C SER A 4 16.48 -28.33 9.62
N VAL A 5 15.80 -29.41 9.99
CA VAL A 5 14.51 -29.77 9.37
C VAL A 5 13.45 -28.70 9.67
N LEU A 6 13.46 -28.12 10.88
CA LEU A 6 12.57 -27.03 11.23
C LEU A 6 12.83 -25.78 10.36
N ASP A 7 14.09 -25.40 10.15
CA ASP A 7 14.46 -24.28 9.26
C ASP A 7 14.01 -24.53 7.80
N TYR A 8 14.19 -25.75 7.30
CA TYR A 8 13.81 -26.14 5.94
C TYR A 8 12.30 -26.25 5.71
N VAL A 9 11.49 -26.34 6.76
CA VAL A 9 10.02 -26.41 6.66
C VAL A 9 9.36 -25.08 7.00
N LEU A 10 9.81 -24.38 8.04
CA LEU A 10 9.22 -23.09 8.47
C LEU A 10 9.46 -21.97 7.47
N VAL A 11 10.65 -21.89 6.86
CA VAL A 11 10.98 -20.80 5.94
C VAL A 11 10.17 -20.91 4.64
N PRO A 12 10.11 -22.08 3.96
CA PRO A 12 9.27 -22.22 2.77
C PRO A 12 7.79 -22.13 3.09
N SER A 13 7.31 -22.68 4.21
CA SER A 13 5.90 -22.56 4.59
C SER A 13 5.50 -21.10 4.87
N GLY A 14 6.33 -20.33 5.58
CA GLY A 14 6.10 -18.90 5.79
C GLY A 14 6.08 -18.11 4.48
N LEU A 15 6.99 -18.41 3.55
CA LEU A 15 6.99 -17.80 2.21
C LEU A 15 5.77 -18.21 1.40
N VAL A 16 5.36 -19.48 1.44
CA VAL A 16 4.17 -19.99 0.75
C VAL A 16 2.92 -19.30 1.29
N VAL A 17 2.76 -19.15 2.60
CA VAL A 17 1.64 -18.42 3.22
C VAL A 17 1.61 -16.96 2.73
N MET A 18 2.76 -16.29 2.67
CA MET A 18 2.84 -14.91 2.21
C MET A 18 2.52 -14.78 0.71
N VAL A 19 3.06 -15.67 -0.13
CA VAL A 19 2.81 -15.68 -1.57
C VAL A 19 1.36 -16.04 -1.87
N SER A 20 0.80 -17.05 -1.20
CA SER A 20 -0.61 -17.43 -1.36
C SER A 20 -1.56 -16.34 -0.87
N TYR A 21 -1.24 -15.60 0.20
CA TYR A 21 -1.98 -14.39 0.59
C TYR A 21 -1.97 -13.33 -0.52
N HIS A 22 -0.81 -13.02 -1.09
CA HIS A 22 -0.70 -12.01 -2.15
C HIS A 22 -1.36 -12.46 -3.46
N ILE A 23 -1.33 -13.75 -3.80
CA ILE A 23 -2.06 -14.33 -4.94
C ILE A 23 -3.56 -14.28 -4.70
N TRP A 24 -4.03 -14.65 -3.51
CA TRP A 24 -5.44 -14.55 -3.13
C TRP A 24 -5.93 -13.10 -3.15
N LEU A 25 -5.12 -12.16 -2.65
CA LEU A 25 -5.41 -10.73 -2.69
C LEU A 25 -5.45 -10.22 -4.14
N LEU A 26 -4.48 -10.60 -4.98
CA LEU A 26 -4.47 -10.24 -6.40
C LEU A 26 -5.70 -10.81 -7.12
N TYR A 27 -6.08 -12.05 -6.81
CA TYR A 27 -7.28 -12.69 -7.33
C TYR A 27 -8.56 -11.97 -6.88
N ARG A 28 -8.66 -11.57 -5.61
CA ARG A 28 -9.76 -10.76 -5.06
C ARG A 28 -9.84 -9.39 -5.74
N ILE A 29 -8.71 -8.70 -5.94
CA ILE A 29 -8.64 -7.39 -6.62
C ILE A 29 -9.12 -7.52 -8.08
N LEU A 30 -8.71 -8.59 -8.78
CA LEU A 30 -9.05 -8.80 -10.18
C LEU A 30 -10.51 -9.26 -10.38
N LYS A 31 -11.03 -10.12 -9.51
CA LYS A 31 -12.34 -10.75 -9.67
C LYS A 31 -13.47 -9.99 -8.97
N HIS A 32 -13.18 -9.30 -7.86
CA HIS A 32 -14.15 -8.56 -7.06
C HIS A 32 -13.59 -7.18 -6.66
N PRO A 33 -13.41 -6.25 -7.61
CA PRO A 33 -12.86 -4.93 -7.32
C PRO A 33 -13.71 -4.15 -6.30
N ASN A 34 -15.03 -4.39 -6.22
CA ASN A 34 -15.90 -3.67 -5.29
C ASN A 34 -15.86 -4.15 -3.83
N ASN A 35 -15.32 -5.35 -3.55
CA ASN A 35 -15.25 -5.91 -2.18
C ASN A 35 -13.82 -5.90 -1.63
N THR A 36 -12.99 -4.97 -2.12
CA THR A 36 -11.63 -4.80 -1.62
C THR A 36 -11.36 -3.33 -1.39
N ILE A 37 -10.66 -3.00 -0.31
CA ILE A 37 -10.31 -1.61 0.05
C ILE A 37 -9.60 -0.90 -1.08
N ILE A 38 -8.72 -1.61 -1.78
CA ILE A 38 -7.97 -1.09 -2.91
C ILE A 38 -8.92 -0.60 -4.01
N GLY A 39 -9.98 -1.36 -4.29
CA GLY A 39 -10.97 -0.98 -5.28
C GLY A 39 -11.95 0.08 -4.78
N ILE A 40 -12.43 0.00 -3.52
CA ILE A 40 -13.28 1.05 -2.94
C ILE A 40 -12.54 2.38 -2.86
N ASN A 41 -11.28 2.39 -2.41
CA ASN A 41 -10.43 3.58 -2.40
C ASN A 41 -10.16 4.08 -3.83
N ALA A 42 -10.08 3.19 -4.82
CA ALA A 42 -9.96 3.59 -6.22
C ALA A 42 -11.25 4.23 -6.77
N VAL A 43 -12.43 3.77 -6.32
CA VAL A 43 -13.72 4.36 -6.64
C VAL A 43 -13.87 5.72 -5.94
N ASN A 44 -13.55 5.81 -4.66
CA ASN A 44 -13.59 7.05 -3.89
C ASN A 44 -12.64 8.11 -4.50
N ARG A 45 -11.42 7.74 -4.87
CA ARG A 45 -10.50 8.63 -5.60
C ARG A 45 -11.05 9.08 -6.95
N ARG A 46 -11.81 8.24 -7.67
CA ARG A 46 -12.49 8.67 -8.92
C ARG A 46 -13.56 9.72 -8.65
N PHE A 47 -14.40 9.52 -7.64
CA PHE A 47 -15.43 10.50 -7.25
C PHE A 47 -14.79 11.80 -6.77
N TRP A 48 -13.77 11.70 -5.92
CA TRP A 48 -13.00 12.86 -5.47
C TRP A 48 -12.41 13.66 -6.64
N VAL A 49 -11.77 13.00 -7.62
CA VAL A 49 -11.24 13.70 -8.81
C VAL A 49 -12.34 14.39 -9.59
N ARG A 50 -13.51 13.76 -9.78
CA ARG A 50 -14.66 14.39 -10.46
C ARG A 50 -15.12 15.65 -9.72
N ALA A 51 -15.31 15.56 -8.40
CA ALA A 51 -15.72 16.70 -7.57
C ALA A 51 -14.69 17.84 -7.56
N MET A 52 -13.39 17.51 -7.52
CA MET A 52 -12.33 18.52 -7.58
C MET A 52 -12.23 19.21 -8.95
N MET A 53 -12.55 18.50 -10.04
CA MET A 53 -12.48 19.03 -11.41
C MET A 53 -13.75 19.77 -11.87
N GLU A 54 -14.86 19.67 -11.14
CA GLU A 54 -16.10 20.39 -11.45
C GLU A 54 -15.92 21.91 -11.26
N ASP A 55 -15.23 22.30 -10.18
CA ASP A 55 -14.92 23.68 -9.78
C ASP A 55 -13.41 23.89 -9.54
N VAL A 56 -12.61 23.74 -10.60
CA VAL A 56 -11.14 23.90 -10.54
C VAL A 56 -10.70 25.26 -9.95
N SER A 57 -11.47 26.33 -10.15
CA SER A 57 -11.14 27.67 -9.62
C SER A 57 -11.20 27.76 -8.09
N LYS A 58 -12.04 26.95 -7.44
CA LYS A 58 -12.17 26.88 -5.99
C LYS A 58 -11.36 25.71 -5.40
N ASN A 59 -11.41 24.56 -6.06
CA ASN A 59 -10.93 23.29 -5.52
C ASN A 59 -9.53 22.90 -6.03
N GLY A 60 -8.98 23.59 -7.03
CA GLY A 60 -7.69 23.24 -7.64
C GLY A 60 -6.53 23.27 -6.64
N VAL A 61 -6.49 24.29 -5.76
CA VAL A 61 -5.46 24.40 -4.71
C VAL A 61 -5.56 23.23 -3.73
N LEU A 62 -6.78 22.88 -3.29
CA LEU A 62 -7.00 21.75 -2.40
C LEU A 62 -6.54 20.44 -3.05
N ALA A 63 -6.89 20.22 -4.32
CA ALA A 63 -6.51 19.02 -5.06
C ALA A 63 -4.99 18.88 -5.22
N VAL A 64 -4.28 19.96 -5.54
CA VAL A 64 -2.80 19.99 -5.56
C VAL A 64 -2.23 19.69 -4.19
N GLN A 65 -2.79 20.28 -3.15
CA GLN A 65 -2.29 20.09 -1.79
C GLN A 65 -2.46 18.64 -1.34
N THR A 66 -3.60 18.00 -1.63
CA THR A 66 -3.82 16.57 -1.38
C THR A 66 -2.82 15.72 -2.16
N LEU A 67 -2.58 16.00 -3.44
CA LEU A 67 -1.60 15.26 -4.24
C LEU A 67 -0.17 15.46 -3.73
N ARG A 68 0.18 16.68 -3.30
CA ARG A 68 1.47 16.97 -2.65
C ARG A 68 1.67 16.20 -1.36
N ASN A 69 0.63 16.07 -0.53
CA ASN A 69 0.71 15.26 0.68
C ASN A 69 0.97 13.78 0.36
N ASN A 70 0.30 13.25 -0.67
CA ASN A 70 0.54 11.88 -1.14
C ASN A 70 1.96 11.69 -1.73
N ILE A 71 2.49 12.69 -2.44
CA ILE A 71 3.88 12.70 -2.90
C ILE A 71 4.82 12.72 -1.70
N MET A 72 4.59 13.56 -0.70
CA MET A 72 5.41 13.64 0.51
C MET A 72 5.44 12.28 1.24
N ALA A 73 4.28 11.65 1.45
CA ALA A 73 4.17 10.33 2.06
C ALA A 73 4.95 9.26 1.26
N SER A 74 4.82 9.26 -0.07
CA SER A 74 5.56 8.35 -0.95
C SER A 74 7.08 8.61 -0.89
N THR A 75 7.51 9.87 -0.82
CA THR A 75 8.91 10.27 -0.70
C THR A 75 9.51 9.85 0.63
N LEU A 76 8.78 10.02 1.74
CA LEU A 76 9.21 9.55 3.06
C LEU A 76 9.48 8.05 3.04
N LEU A 77 8.53 7.26 2.52
CA LEU A 77 8.70 5.82 2.36
C LEU A 77 9.88 5.48 1.43
N ALA A 78 10.01 6.15 0.29
CA ALA A 78 11.14 5.92 -0.62
C ALA A 78 12.50 6.18 0.05
N SER A 79 12.62 7.29 0.79
CA SER A 79 13.84 7.64 1.52
C SER A 79 14.15 6.63 2.62
N THR A 80 13.15 6.19 3.38
CA THR A 80 13.32 5.13 4.39
C THR A 80 13.80 3.82 3.74
N ALA A 81 13.29 3.46 2.55
CA ALA A 81 13.70 2.24 1.86
C ALA A 81 15.18 2.28 1.46
N ILE A 82 15.63 3.39 0.85
CA ILE A 82 17.04 3.57 0.51
C ILE A 82 17.92 3.61 1.75
N MET A 83 17.50 4.33 2.79
CA MET A 83 18.26 4.43 4.04
C MET A 83 18.47 3.04 4.67
N LEU A 84 17.42 2.24 4.77
CA LEU A 84 17.52 0.86 5.28
C LEU A 84 18.36 -0.03 4.37
N SER A 85 18.23 0.12 3.04
CA SER A 85 19.08 -0.59 2.07
C SER A 85 20.56 -0.25 2.26
N SER A 86 20.87 1.03 2.51
CA SER A 86 22.23 1.50 2.76
C SER A 86 22.78 0.95 4.08
N VAL A 87 22.01 0.97 5.16
CA VAL A 87 22.39 0.37 6.44
C VAL A 87 22.69 -1.12 6.27
N ILE A 88 21.83 -1.85 5.57
CA ILE A 88 22.02 -3.28 5.26
C ILE A 88 23.31 -3.51 4.46
N ALA A 89 23.54 -2.70 3.42
CA ALA A 89 24.76 -2.81 2.61
C ALA A 89 26.03 -2.57 3.45
N VAL A 90 26.02 -1.56 4.34
CA VAL A 90 27.14 -1.28 5.24
C VAL A 90 27.35 -2.43 6.24
N LEU A 91 26.29 -3.00 6.78
CA LEU A 91 26.37 -4.18 7.67
C LEU A 91 26.98 -5.39 6.95
N MET A 92 26.71 -5.57 5.65
CA MET A 92 27.35 -6.63 4.86
C MET A 92 28.84 -6.36 4.63
N THR A 93 29.23 -5.11 4.33
CA THR A 93 30.62 -4.78 4.00
C THR A 93 31.53 -4.63 5.22
N SER A 94 30.96 -4.31 6.39
CA SER A 94 31.74 -3.92 7.58
C SER A 94 32.50 -5.07 8.25
N GLY A 95 32.24 -6.33 7.91
CA GLY A 95 33.08 -7.51 8.23
C GLY A 95 33.39 -7.82 9.71
N ASN A 96 33.09 -6.90 10.63
CA ASN A 96 33.72 -6.80 11.95
C ASN A 96 32.71 -6.91 13.11
N TRP A 97 31.51 -7.40 12.83
CA TRP A 97 30.50 -7.63 13.86
C TRP A 97 30.50 -9.11 14.23
N ASP A 98 30.40 -9.39 15.52
CA ASP A 98 30.48 -10.72 16.08
C ASP A 98 29.22 -11.51 15.67
N LYS A 99 29.30 -12.20 14.52
CA LYS A 99 28.19 -12.95 13.89
C LYS A 99 27.54 -13.95 14.87
N SER A 100 28.29 -14.33 15.90
CA SER A 100 27.92 -15.23 17.00
C SER A 100 26.86 -14.66 17.95
N ALA A 101 26.80 -13.34 18.15
CA ALA A 101 25.91 -12.70 19.13
C ALA A 101 24.48 -12.47 18.61
N ILE A 102 24.31 -12.37 17.30
CA ILE A 102 22.99 -12.16 16.64
C ILE A 102 22.30 -13.49 16.32
N LEU A 103 23.04 -14.57 16.12
CA LEU A 103 22.50 -15.87 15.74
C LEU A 103 22.29 -16.77 16.96
N VAL A 104 21.14 -16.59 17.63
CA VAL A 104 20.67 -17.54 18.66
C VAL A 104 20.11 -18.82 18.02
N PHE A 105 19.67 -18.79 16.74
CA PHE A 105 19.02 -19.93 16.08
C PHE A 105 19.16 -19.91 14.54
N GLY A 106 20.08 -20.68 13.96
CA GLY A 106 20.18 -20.88 12.50
C GLY A 106 21.56 -21.36 12.03
N ASP A 107 21.61 -21.95 10.83
CA ASP A 107 22.84 -22.49 10.21
C ASP A 107 23.90 -21.39 9.98
N LYS A 108 25.16 -21.67 10.34
CA LYS A 108 26.26 -20.68 10.44
C LYS A 108 26.96 -20.39 9.11
N SER A 109 26.40 -20.82 7.99
CA SER A 109 27.03 -20.64 6.68
C SER A 109 27.02 -19.17 6.23
N GLU A 110 28.20 -18.61 5.96
CA GLU A 110 28.36 -17.22 5.50
C GLU A 110 27.62 -16.93 4.19
N LEU A 111 27.46 -17.95 3.33
CA LEU A 111 26.70 -17.85 2.09
C LEU A 111 25.20 -17.66 2.36
N VAL A 112 24.63 -18.42 3.29
CA VAL A 112 23.20 -18.32 3.65
C VAL A 112 22.91 -16.93 4.22
N PHE A 113 23.81 -16.43 5.07
CA PHE A 113 23.71 -15.08 5.62
C PHE A 113 23.75 -14.00 4.53
N SER A 114 24.67 -14.11 3.58
CA SER A 114 24.79 -13.15 2.47
C SER A 114 23.53 -13.13 1.60
N ILE A 115 22.95 -14.31 1.33
CA ILE A 115 21.70 -14.44 0.58
C ILE A 115 20.53 -13.79 1.34
N LYS A 116 20.42 -13.98 2.67
CA LYS A 116 19.37 -13.33 3.48
C LYS A 116 19.40 -11.81 3.35
N PHE A 117 20.57 -11.20 3.52
CA PHE A 117 20.72 -9.74 3.44
C PHE A 117 20.48 -9.21 2.03
N PHE A 118 20.96 -9.93 1.01
CA PHE A 118 20.68 -9.59 -0.38
C PHE A 118 19.18 -9.61 -0.69
N LEU A 119 18.44 -10.61 -0.21
CA LEU A 119 16.98 -10.69 -0.39
C LEU A 119 16.25 -9.52 0.29
N ILE A 120 16.66 -9.13 1.50
CA ILE A 120 16.09 -7.96 2.20
C ILE A 120 16.37 -6.68 1.41
N LEU A 121 17.60 -6.52 0.90
CA LEU A 121 17.99 -5.36 0.08
C LEU A 121 17.15 -5.27 -1.19
N VAL A 122 16.97 -6.39 -1.90
CA VAL A 122 16.10 -6.44 -3.09
C VAL A 122 14.67 -6.07 -2.74
N CYS A 123 14.14 -6.53 -1.60
CA CYS A 123 12.81 -6.16 -1.15
C CYS A 123 12.66 -4.64 -0.92
N PHE A 124 13.63 -4.01 -0.26
CA PHE A 124 13.61 -2.55 -0.06
C PHE A 124 13.78 -1.79 -1.37
N LEU A 125 14.61 -2.28 -2.29
CA LEU A 125 14.77 -1.68 -3.62
C LEU A 125 13.45 -1.72 -4.41
N VAL A 126 12.73 -2.84 -4.36
CA VAL A 126 11.40 -2.97 -4.98
C VAL A 126 10.40 -1.99 -4.35
N ALA A 127 10.38 -1.88 -3.01
CA ALA A 127 9.54 -0.90 -2.32
C ALA A 127 9.88 0.54 -2.72
N PHE A 128 11.16 0.86 -2.86
CA PHE A 128 11.65 2.15 -3.36
C PHE A 128 11.14 2.43 -4.77
N LEU A 129 11.31 1.49 -5.72
CA LEU A 129 10.89 1.66 -7.11
C LEU A 129 9.37 1.89 -7.22
N PHE A 130 8.55 1.17 -6.44
CA PHE A 130 7.11 1.40 -6.43
C PHE A 130 6.72 2.77 -5.87
N ASN A 131 7.38 3.23 -4.80
CA ASN A 131 7.17 4.58 -4.29
C ASN A 131 7.64 5.66 -5.28
N MET A 132 8.72 5.44 -6.02
CA MET A 132 9.12 6.35 -7.12
C MET A 132 8.06 6.43 -8.23
N GLN A 133 7.46 5.31 -8.61
CA GLN A 133 6.39 5.31 -9.61
C GLN A 133 5.15 6.03 -9.11
N SER A 134 4.78 5.84 -7.84
CA SER A 134 3.72 6.60 -7.18
C SER A 134 3.95 8.12 -7.29
N ILE A 135 5.16 8.60 -6.94
CA ILE A 135 5.54 10.02 -7.03
C ILE A 135 5.38 10.55 -8.45
N ARG A 136 5.81 9.78 -9.46
CA ARG A 136 5.66 10.15 -10.87
C ARG A 136 4.20 10.34 -11.27
N TYR A 137 3.34 9.38 -10.93
CA TYR A 137 1.92 9.45 -11.28
C TYR A 137 1.20 10.58 -10.53
N TYR A 138 1.49 10.79 -9.25
CA TYR A 138 0.90 11.90 -8.50
C TYR A 138 1.39 13.26 -8.98
N SER A 139 2.68 13.38 -9.33
CA SER A 139 3.22 14.60 -9.94
C SER A 139 2.51 14.91 -11.26
N HIS A 140 2.35 13.91 -12.13
CA HIS A 140 1.64 14.06 -13.39
C HIS A 140 0.17 14.43 -13.18
N ALA A 141 -0.52 13.77 -12.24
CA ALA A 141 -1.89 14.12 -11.87
C ALA A 141 -2.02 15.55 -11.33
N SER A 142 -1.02 16.04 -10.58
CA SER A 142 -1.02 17.40 -10.02
C SER A 142 -0.96 18.47 -11.11
N PHE A 143 -0.25 18.21 -12.21
CA PHE A 143 -0.29 19.10 -13.37
C PHE A 143 -1.67 19.03 -14.06
N LEU A 144 -2.16 17.83 -14.32
CA LEU A 144 -3.42 17.63 -15.05
C LEU A 144 -4.65 18.21 -14.32
N VAL A 145 -4.69 18.16 -12.98
CA VAL A 145 -5.81 18.68 -12.17
C VAL A 145 -6.04 20.18 -12.34
N ASN A 146 -5.00 20.97 -12.63
CA ASN A 146 -5.10 22.43 -12.72
C ASN A 146 -5.30 22.94 -14.15
N VAL A 147 -5.24 22.07 -15.16
CA VAL A 147 -5.45 22.52 -16.53
C VAL A 147 -6.92 22.92 -16.67
N PRO A 148 -7.23 24.17 -17.06
CA PRO A 148 -8.60 24.67 -17.14
C PRO A 148 -9.32 24.11 -18.37
N PHE A 149 -9.60 22.81 -18.37
CA PHE A 149 -10.25 22.12 -19.50
C PHE A 149 -11.63 22.68 -19.83
N LYS A 150 -12.35 23.22 -18.84
CA LYS A 150 -13.66 23.89 -18.99
C LYS A 150 -13.60 25.11 -19.93
N LYS A 151 -12.43 25.75 -20.09
CA LYS A 151 -12.24 26.89 -21.00
C LYS A 151 -11.69 26.50 -22.36
N MET A 152 -11.11 25.31 -22.50
CA MET A 152 -10.36 24.90 -23.69
C MET A 152 -11.13 23.90 -24.58
N LEU A 153 -12.11 23.18 -24.01
CA LEU A 153 -12.91 22.18 -24.73
C LEU A 153 -14.40 22.55 -24.65
N LEU A 154 -14.93 23.00 -25.78
CA LEU A 154 -16.33 23.38 -25.99
C LEU A 154 -17.28 22.17 -26.05
N ASP A 155 -16.75 20.94 -25.99
CA ASP A 155 -17.50 19.69 -26.07
C ASP A 155 -17.49 18.93 -24.73
N HIS A 156 -18.69 18.73 -24.17
CA HIS A 156 -18.91 18.09 -22.88
C HIS A 156 -18.38 16.64 -22.83
N ARG A 157 -18.32 15.97 -23.99
CA ARG A 157 -17.83 14.59 -24.11
C ARG A 157 -16.31 14.48 -23.87
N ASN A 158 -15.54 15.46 -24.35
CA ASN A 158 -14.08 15.50 -24.17
C ASN A 158 -13.67 15.90 -22.76
N GLN A 159 -14.51 16.69 -22.07
CA GLN A 159 -14.32 17.02 -20.65
C GLN A 159 -14.41 15.76 -19.78
N PHE A 160 -15.42 14.91 -20.00
CA PHE A 160 -15.59 13.66 -19.25
C PHE A 160 -14.41 12.69 -19.45
N LEU A 161 -13.96 12.52 -20.71
CA LEU A 161 -12.79 11.70 -21.05
C LEU A 161 -11.51 12.17 -20.34
N THR A 162 -11.36 13.49 -20.21
CA THR A 162 -10.20 14.09 -19.53
C THR A 162 -10.25 13.86 -18.03
N THR A 163 -11.39 14.08 -17.38
CA THR A 163 -11.57 13.82 -15.94
C THR A 163 -11.36 12.35 -15.60
N GLU A 164 -11.83 11.43 -16.45
CA GLU A 164 -11.59 10.01 -16.28
C GLU A 164 -10.10 9.64 -16.44
N TYR A 165 -9.39 10.29 -17.35
CA TYR A 165 -7.95 10.13 -17.51
C TYR A 165 -7.17 10.60 -16.27
N VAL A 166 -7.53 11.76 -15.70
CA VAL A 166 -6.94 12.24 -14.44
C VAL A 166 -7.23 11.27 -13.30
N ALA A 167 -8.48 10.81 -13.18
CA ALA A 167 -8.88 9.85 -12.16
C ALA A 167 -8.13 8.52 -12.28
N LYS A 168 -7.92 8.04 -13.51
CA LYS A 168 -7.11 6.85 -13.78
C LYS A 168 -5.64 7.04 -13.41
N THR A 169 -5.09 8.23 -13.65
CA THR A 169 -3.71 8.60 -13.30
C THR A 169 -3.52 8.63 -11.79
N VAL A 170 -4.42 9.29 -11.05
CA VAL A 170 -4.42 9.34 -9.58
C VAL A 170 -4.55 7.94 -8.98
N ASN A 171 -5.46 7.12 -9.52
CA ASN A 171 -5.61 5.73 -9.09
C ASN A 171 -4.38 4.87 -9.33
N ARG A 172 -3.71 5.04 -10.46
CA ARG A 172 -2.48 4.32 -10.76
C ARG A 172 -1.37 4.71 -9.76
N GLY A 173 -1.26 5.99 -9.41
CA GLY A 173 -0.40 6.44 -8.31
C GLY A 173 -0.75 5.78 -6.98
N GLY A 174 -2.05 5.76 -6.63
CA GLY A 174 -2.56 5.08 -5.43
C GLY A 174 -2.23 3.59 -5.38
N TYR A 175 -2.34 2.86 -6.50
CA TYR A 175 -1.98 1.45 -6.56
C TYR A 175 -0.48 1.23 -6.33
N PHE A 176 0.39 2.03 -6.97
CA PHE A 176 1.83 1.94 -6.75
C PHE A 176 2.22 2.30 -5.31
N TRP A 177 1.57 3.29 -4.71
CA TRP A 177 1.77 3.62 -3.31
C TRP A 177 1.40 2.46 -2.38
N SER A 178 0.20 1.89 -2.55
CA SER A 178 -0.24 0.74 -1.75
C SER A 178 0.63 -0.50 -1.98
N LEU A 179 1.14 -0.71 -3.19
CA LEU A 179 2.06 -1.82 -3.50
C LEU A 179 3.43 -1.59 -2.87
N GLY A 180 3.95 -0.36 -2.90
CA GLY A 180 5.19 0.02 -2.22
C GLY A 180 5.10 -0.17 -0.71
N LEU A 181 3.97 0.21 -0.09
CA LEU A 181 3.72 0.00 1.33
C LEU A 181 3.64 -1.50 1.70
N ARG A 182 2.99 -2.32 0.86
CA ARG A 182 2.95 -3.77 1.07
C ARG A 182 4.33 -4.42 0.91
N ALA A 183 5.12 -3.98 -0.06
CA ALA A 183 6.52 -4.41 -0.19
C ALA A 183 7.35 -4.03 1.07
N PHE A 184 7.06 -2.88 1.67
CA PHE A 184 7.63 -2.50 2.96
C PHE A 184 7.24 -3.46 4.08
N TYR A 185 5.96 -3.82 4.21
CA TYR A 185 5.55 -4.80 5.21
C TYR A 185 6.23 -6.16 4.98
N PHE A 186 6.33 -6.61 3.73
CA PHE A 186 7.02 -7.86 3.39
C PHE A 186 8.50 -7.87 3.80
N SER A 187 9.17 -6.71 3.83
CA SER A 187 10.56 -6.62 4.30
C SER A 187 10.73 -6.96 5.79
N PHE A 188 9.67 -6.82 6.60
CA PHE A 188 9.74 -7.00 8.06
C PHE A 188 9.92 -8.48 8.47
N PRO A 189 9.14 -9.46 7.96
CA PRO A 189 9.44 -10.87 8.18
C PRO A 189 10.82 -11.30 7.69
N MET A 190 11.26 -10.76 6.55
CA MET A 190 12.58 -11.04 6.00
C MET A 190 13.69 -10.50 6.91
N PHE A 191 13.48 -9.36 7.57
CA PHE A 191 14.38 -8.86 8.60
C PHE A 191 14.39 -9.75 9.85
N LEU A 192 13.22 -10.17 10.33
CA LEU A 192 13.11 -11.05 11.50
C LEU A 192 13.70 -12.45 11.26
N TRP A 193 13.81 -12.87 10.01
CA TRP A 193 14.51 -14.10 9.61
C TRP A 193 16.02 -14.09 9.92
N ILE A 194 16.60 -12.92 10.21
CA ILE A 194 17.98 -12.83 10.70
C ILE A 194 18.09 -13.41 12.12
N PHE A 195 17.08 -13.22 12.97
CA PHE A 195 17.07 -13.71 14.35
C PHE A 195 16.70 -15.19 14.47
N GLY A 196 16.03 -15.74 13.45
CA GLY A 196 15.72 -17.17 13.35
C GLY A 196 14.44 -17.47 12.56
N PRO A 197 14.15 -18.76 12.33
CA PRO A 197 12.93 -19.22 11.64
C PRO A 197 11.64 -18.97 12.45
N ILE A 198 11.70 -19.06 13.78
CA ILE A 198 10.55 -18.91 14.69
C ILE A 198 10.01 -17.47 14.65
N PRO A 199 10.82 -16.41 14.89
CA PRO A 199 10.33 -15.03 14.78
C PRO A 199 9.88 -14.69 13.35
N MET A 200 10.52 -15.24 12.31
CA MET A 200 10.06 -15.09 10.93
C MET A 200 8.64 -15.64 10.75
N PHE A 201 8.38 -16.89 11.17
CA PHE A 201 7.07 -17.51 11.01
C PHE A 201 5.98 -16.76 11.79
N LEU A 202 6.25 -16.39 13.05
CA LEU A 202 5.31 -15.60 13.84
C LEU A 202 5.02 -14.24 13.19
N SER A 203 6.04 -13.58 12.64
CA SER A 203 5.86 -12.32 11.93
C SER A 203 5.07 -12.46 10.64
N CYS A 204 5.19 -13.56 9.89
CA CYS A 204 4.35 -13.84 8.74
C CYS A 204 2.88 -13.97 9.16
N LEU A 205 2.59 -14.69 10.25
CA LEU A 205 1.22 -14.83 10.77
C LEU A 205 0.66 -13.48 11.23
N LEU A 206 1.43 -12.71 12.00
CA LEU A 206 1.03 -11.38 12.45
C LEU A 206 0.81 -10.42 11.29
N LEU A 207 1.65 -10.47 10.27
CA LEU A 207 1.52 -9.63 9.09
C LEU A 207 0.28 -10.02 8.29
N VAL A 208 0.04 -11.32 8.06
CA VAL A 208 -1.20 -11.77 7.40
C VAL A 208 -2.42 -11.37 8.20
N PHE A 209 -2.41 -11.51 9.53
CA PHE A 209 -3.49 -11.06 10.39
C PHE A 209 -3.72 -9.56 10.32
N MET A 210 -2.64 -8.75 10.39
CA MET A 210 -2.71 -7.30 10.28
C MET A 210 -3.21 -6.87 8.90
N LEU A 211 -2.71 -7.47 7.82
CA LEU A 211 -3.15 -7.15 6.46
C LEU A 211 -4.60 -7.59 6.23
N TYR A 212 -5.01 -8.74 6.77
CA TYR A 212 -6.39 -9.19 6.75
C TYR A 212 -7.30 -8.22 7.52
N PHE A 213 -6.92 -7.81 8.72
CA PHE A 213 -7.66 -6.83 9.50
C PHE A 213 -7.70 -5.47 8.79
N LEU A 214 -6.59 -5.05 8.18
CA LEU A 214 -6.54 -3.83 7.39
C LEU A 214 -7.50 -3.93 6.20
N ASP A 215 -7.49 -5.05 5.48
CA ASP A 215 -8.29 -5.33 4.28
C ASP A 215 -9.79 -5.59 4.59
N VAL A 216 -10.15 -6.06 5.79
CA VAL A 216 -11.53 -6.40 6.22
C VAL A 216 -12.18 -5.36 7.14
N SER A 217 -11.47 -4.78 8.10
CA SER A 217 -12.09 -3.90 9.12
C SER A 217 -12.56 -2.57 8.55
N PHE A 218 -11.93 -2.10 7.47
CA PHE A 218 -12.42 -0.95 6.71
C PHE A 218 -13.64 -1.30 5.84
N GLU A 219 -13.82 -2.57 5.43
CA GLU A 219 -15.05 -3.04 4.79
C GLU A 219 -16.20 -2.96 5.80
N SER A 220 -16.01 -3.45 7.03
CA SER A 220 -16.99 -3.27 8.11
C SER A 220 -17.21 -1.81 8.50
N GLY A 221 -16.16 -1.00 8.62
CA GLY A 221 -16.30 0.42 8.99
C GLY A 221 -17.09 1.24 7.98
N TRP A 222 -17.00 0.91 6.68
CA TRP A 222 -17.80 1.56 5.63
C TRP A 222 -19.24 1.02 5.58
N VAL A 223 -19.43 -0.29 5.76
CA VAL A 223 -20.79 -0.88 5.84
C VAL A 223 -21.56 -0.33 7.04
N VAL A 224 -20.89 -0.14 8.17
CA VAL A 224 -21.48 0.49 9.37
C VAL A 224 -21.82 1.96 9.09
N ALA A 225 -20.91 2.73 8.48
CA ALA A 225 -21.19 4.14 8.15
C ALA A 225 -22.34 4.33 7.13
N VAL A 226 -22.49 3.42 6.15
CA VAL A 226 -23.62 3.46 5.21
C VAL A 226 -24.93 3.02 5.86
N SER A 227 -24.87 2.07 6.80
CA SER A 227 -26.05 1.64 7.55
C SER A 227 -26.54 2.72 8.53
N ASP A 228 -25.63 3.46 9.17
CA ASP A 228 -25.97 4.57 10.06
C ASP A 228 -26.56 5.76 9.28
N GLU A 229 -26.09 6.02 8.04
CA GLU A 229 -26.67 7.08 7.18
C GLU A 229 -28.06 6.74 6.64
N ASP A 230 -28.38 5.46 6.41
CA ASP A 230 -29.74 5.05 5.99
C ASP A 230 -30.70 5.06 7.19
N HIS A 231 -30.27 4.61 8.37
CA HIS A 231 -31.13 4.65 9.57
C HIS A 231 -31.46 6.09 10.03
N ASN A 232 -30.52 7.03 9.87
CA ASN A 232 -30.74 8.42 10.29
C ASN A 232 -31.59 9.23 9.28
N LYS A 233 -31.75 8.75 8.03
CA LYS A 233 -32.67 9.35 7.06
C LYS A 233 -34.10 8.90 7.26
N ASP A 234 -34.30 7.69 7.79
CA ASP A 234 -35.64 7.18 8.08
C ASP A 234 -36.23 7.84 9.35
N GLU A 235 -35.41 8.18 10.35
CA GLU A 235 -35.86 8.89 11.56
C GLU A 235 -36.17 10.39 11.32
N GLU A 236 -35.46 11.07 10.42
CA GLU A 236 -35.75 12.49 10.10
C GLU A 236 -37.01 12.68 9.23
N VAL A 237 -37.45 11.65 8.50
CA VAL A 237 -38.69 11.70 7.69
C VAL A 237 -39.94 11.47 8.55
N GLU A 238 -39.84 10.75 9.66
CA GLU A 238 -40.99 10.44 10.52
C GLU A 238 -41.33 11.60 11.49
N CYS A 239 -40.37 12.46 11.86
CA CYS A 239 -40.59 13.55 12.82
C CYS A 239 -41.12 14.88 12.20
N GLY A 240 -41.27 14.93 10.86
CA GLY A 240 -41.69 16.14 10.13
C GLY A 240 -43.18 16.21 9.76
N SER A 241 -44.02 15.24 10.16
CA SER A 241 -45.38 15.08 9.63
C SER A 241 -46.53 15.19 10.64
N GLU A 242 -46.30 15.74 11.83
CA GLU A 242 -47.37 16.07 12.78
C GLU A 242 -47.21 17.48 13.35
N THR A 243 -47.69 18.50 12.64
CA THR A 243 -48.28 19.72 13.23
C THR A 243 -48.91 20.59 12.14
N THR A 244 -50.19 20.33 11.85
CA THR A 244 -51.14 21.32 11.30
C THR A 244 -52.42 21.23 12.09
#